data_AF-A0A661Q6N2-F1
#
_entry.id   AF-A0A661Q6N2-F1
#
_cell.length_a   1.000
_cell.length_b   1.000
_cell.length_c   1.000
_cell.angle_alpha   90.00
_cell.angle_beta   90.00
_cell.angle_gamma   90.00
#
_symmetry.space_group_name_H-M   'P 1'
#
loop_
_entity.id
_entity.type
_entity.pdbx_description
1 polymer ?
#
loop_
_entity_poly.entity_id
_entity_poly.type
_entity_poly.pdbx_seq_one_letter_code
_entity_poly.pdbx_strand_id
1 'polypeptide(L)'
;MKESQENSIREAWVLCLILGLIMINFPFIHIFNTEQLIFGIPILVLYFFIGWPASIAVIWFFARHMEKGSQDSSDIVVDKGDP
;
A
#
# COMPACT_ATOMS: atom_id res chain seq x y z
N MET A 1 -10.47 -1.83 -24.70
CA MET A 1 -9.64 -2.57 -23.73
C MET A 1 -9.47 -1.71 -22.49
N LYS A 2 -10.35 -1.84 -21.48
CA LYS A 2 -10.31 -1.03 -20.25
C LYS A 2 -10.65 -1.84 -18.98
N GLU A 3 -10.48 -3.16 -19.05
CA GLU A 3 -10.93 -4.08 -18.00
C GLU A 3 -9.83 -4.39 -16.97
N SER A 4 -8.53 -4.11 -17.25
CA SER A 4 -7.44 -4.46 -16.33
C SER A 4 -7.11 -3.38 -15.28
N GLN A 5 -7.52 -2.12 -15.48
CA GLN A 5 -7.21 -1.02 -14.55
C GLN A 5 -8.15 -0.90 -13.35
N GLU A 6 -9.37 -1.45 -13.41
CA GLU A 6 -10.33 -1.35 -12.29
C GLU A 6 -9.84 -2.11 -11.04
N ASN A 7 -9.18 -3.26 -11.23
CA ASN A 7 -8.74 -4.09 -10.11
C ASN A 7 -7.64 -3.41 -9.30
N SER A 8 -6.65 -2.80 -9.96
CA SER A 8 -5.52 -2.20 -9.27
C SER A 8 -5.90 -0.95 -8.46
N ILE A 9 -6.88 -0.17 -8.95
CA ILE A 9 -7.46 0.94 -8.17
C ILE A 9 -8.20 0.38 -6.95
N ARG A 10 -9.06 -0.62 -7.13
CA ARG A 10 -9.79 -1.25 -6.01
C ARG A 10 -8.83 -1.83 -4.97
N GLU A 11 -7.78 -2.51 -5.40
CA GLU A 11 -6.72 -3.05 -4.54
C GLU A 11 -6.00 -1.93 -3.77
N ALA A 12 -5.58 -0.86 -4.45
CA ALA A 12 -4.94 0.28 -3.82
C ALA A 12 -5.84 0.96 -2.77
N TRP A 13 -7.15 1.09 -3.05
CA TRP A 13 -8.13 1.62 -2.10
C TRP A 13 -8.32 0.71 -0.89
N VAL A 14 -8.39 -0.61 -1.09
CA VAL A 14 -8.50 -1.60 0.00
C VAL A 14 -7.23 -1.61 0.85
N LEU A 15 -6.03 -1.62 0.25
CA LEU A 15 -4.76 -1.53 0.97
C LEU A 15 -4.68 -0.20 1.75
N CYS A 16 -5.09 0.92 1.14
CA CYS A 16 -5.14 2.21 1.82
C CYS A 16 -6.03 2.18 3.05
N LEU A 17 -7.20 1.54 2.94
CA LEU A 17 -8.12 1.41 4.06
C LEU A 17 -7.55 0.53 5.17
N ILE A 18 -6.98 -0.62 4.82
CA ILE A 18 -6.37 -1.54 5.78
C ILE A 18 -5.19 -0.84 6.48
N LEU A 19 -4.30 -0.16 5.74
CA LEU A 19 -3.20 0.60 6.34
C LEU A 19 -3.71 1.71 7.25
N GLY A 20 -4.70 2.49 6.82
CA GLY A 20 -5.32 3.51 7.66
C GLY A 20 -5.95 2.94 8.93
N LEU A 21 -6.59 1.77 8.85
CA LEU A 21 -7.20 1.08 9.99
C LEU A 21 -6.15 0.55 10.96
N ILE A 22 -5.03 0.01 10.45
CA ILE A 22 -3.86 -0.38 11.25
C ILE A 22 -3.28 0.84 11.95
N MET A 23 -3.17 1.96 11.24
CA MET A 23 -2.65 3.22 11.78
C MET A 23 -3.54 3.79 12.88
N ILE A 24 -4.87 3.66 12.74
CA ILE A 24 -5.87 4.08 13.74
C ILE A 24 -6.08 3.03 14.85
N ASN A 25 -5.46 1.86 14.76
CA ASN A 25 -5.72 0.75 15.67
C ASN A 25 -5.36 1.11 17.13
N PHE A 26 -6.24 0.78 18.07
CA PHE A 26 -6.14 1.12 19.49
C PHE A 26 -4.75 0.89 20.13
N PRO A 27 -4.06 -0.25 19.97
CA PRO A 27 -2.72 -0.45 20.51
C PRO A 27 -1.70 0.56 19.99
N PHE A 28 -1.70 0.89 18.69
CA PHE A 28 -0.79 1.90 18.14
C PHE A 28 -1.10 3.27 18.71
N ILE A 29 -2.38 3.68 18.67
CA ILE A 29 -2.83 4.94 19.24
C ILE A 29 -2.43 5.01 20.71
N HIS A 30 -2.67 3.98 21.51
CA HIS A 30 -2.39 3.97 22.95
C HIS A 30 -0.90 4.04 23.27
N ILE A 31 -0.04 3.36 22.50
CA ILE A 31 1.43 3.43 22.68
C ILE A 31 1.96 4.84 22.37
N PHE A 32 1.38 5.52 21.37
CA PHE A 32 1.79 6.87 20.95
C PHE A 32 1.03 8.00 21.68
N ASN A 33 -0.09 7.69 22.32
CA ASN A 33 -0.88 8.60 23.13
C ASN A 33 -0.27 8.73 24.54
N THR A 34 1.04 8.94 24.60
CA THR A 34 1.73 9.36 25.81
C THR A 34 1.54 10.88 25.95
N GLU A 35 1.37 11.37 27.17
CA GLU A 35 1.27 12.81 27.50
C GLU A 35 2.54 13.61 27.14
N GLN A 36 3.54 12.95 26.56
CA GLN A 36 4.76 13.57 26.04
C GLN A 36 4.44 14.42 24.81
N LEU A 37 4.53 15.72 25.02
CA LEU A 37 4.46 16.75 24.00
C LEU A 37 5.89 17.01 23.48
N ILE A 38 6.17 16.68 22.22
CA ILE A 38 7.42 17.10 21.58
C ILE A 38 7.16 18.48 20.98
N PHE A 39 7.93 19.50 21.39
CA PHE A 39 7.75 20.88 20.90
C PHE A 39 6.34 21.46 21.13
N GLY A 40 5.58 20.93 22.10
CA GLY A 40 4.18 21.32 22.36
C GLY A 40 3.16 20.59 21.50
N ILE A 41 3.58 19.65 20.64
CA ILE A 41 2.71 18.86 19.78
C ILE A 41 2.64 17.41 20.32
N PRO A 42 1.43 16.82 20.42
CA PRO A 42 1.29 15.42 20.80
C PRO A 42 2.02 14.50 19.81
N ILE A 43 2.74 13.51 20.33
CA ILE A 43 3.40 12.47 19.52
C ILE A 43 2.45 11.82 18.52
N LEU A 44 1.17 11.67 18.90
CA LEU A 44 0.12 11.15 18.04
C LEU A 44 0.00 11.92 16.72
N VAL A 45 0.11 13.25 16.73
CA VAL A 45 0.02 14.07 15.52
C VAL A 45 1.23 13.83 14.62
N LEU A 46 2.42 13.73 15.20
CA LEU A 46 3.65 13.44 14.46
C LEU A 46 3.60 12.04 13.81
N TYR A 47 3.04 11.07 14.53
CA TYR A 47 2.76 9.74 14.01
C TYR A 47 1.82 9.79 12.80
N PHE A 48 0.71 10.52 12.86
CA PHE A 48 -0.15 10.69 11.69
C PHE A 48 0.56 11.39 10.53
N PHE A 49 1.37 12.40 10.82
CA PHE A 49 2.09 13.19 9.82
C PHE A 49 3.10 12.35 9.02
N ILE A 50 3.73 11.36 9.66
CA ILE A 50 4.69 10.45 9.03
C ILE A 50 3.99 9.18 8.51
N GLY A 51 3.03 8.65 9.25
CA GLY A 51 2.30 7.43 8.93
C GLY A 51 1.43 7.55 7.68
N TRP A 52 0.86 8.74 7.43
CA TRP A 52 0.06 8.99 6.24
C TRP A 52 0.88 8.91 4.93
N PRO A 53 1.97 9.68 4.73
CA PRO A 53 2.78 9.54 3.53
C PRO A 53 3.46 8.18 3.44
N ALA A 54 3.83 7.56 4.57
CA ALA A 54 4.33 6.19 4.58
C ALA A 54 3.29 5.20 4.02
N SER A 55 2.02 5.37 4.37
CA SER A 55 0.95 4.51 3.86
C SER A 55 0.78 4.64 2.35
N ILE A 56 0.78 5.88 1.83
CA ILE A 56 0.73 6.15 0.39
C ILE A 56 1.96 5.53 -0.31
N ALA A 57 3.15 5.65 0.26
CA ALA A 57 4.38 5.10 -0.29
C ALA A 57 4.34 3.56 -0.39
N VAL A 58 3.82 2.88 0.63
CA VAL A 58 3.69 1.41 0.62
C VAL A 58 2.71 0.96 -0.47
N ILE A 59 1.55 1.61 -0.57
CA ILE A 59 0.56 1.30 -1.61
C ILE A 59 1.15 1.52 -3.00
N TRP A 60 1.82 2.65 -3.21
CA TRP A 60 2.48 2.96 -4.47
C TRP A 60 3.56 1.93 -4.83
N PHE A 61 4.36 1.52 -3.86
CA PHE A 61 5.38 0.49 -4.05
C PHE A 61 4.76 -0.85 -4.45
N PHE A 62 3.71 -1.28 -3.76
CA PHE A 62 3.00 -2.52 -4.06
C PHE A 62 2.32 -2.50 -5.42
N ALA A 63 1.59 -1.43 -5.73
CA ALA A 63 0.93 -1.25 -7.01
C ALA A 63 1.93 -1.35 -8.17
N ARG A 64 3.14 -0.80 -7.99
CA ARG A 64 4.21 -0.89 -8.99
C ARG A 64 4.86 -2.27 -9.07
N HIS A 65 4.86 -3.04 -7.98
CA HIS A 65 5.48 -4.37 -7.94
C HIS A 65 4.59 -5.44 -8.58
N MET A 66 3.27 -5.34 -8.42
CA MET A 66 2.31 -6.31 -8.96
C MET A 66 2.21 -6.28 -10.50
N GLU A 67 2.47 -5.14 -11.14
CA GLU A 67 2.46 -5.03 -12.60
C GLU A 67 3.57 -5.84 -13.29
N LYS A 68 4.63 -6.21 -12.55
CA LYS A 68 5.82 -6.87 -13.11
C LYS A 68 5.74 -8.40 -13.16
N GLY A 69 4.70 -9.00 -12.56
CA GLY A 69 4.57 -10.47 -12.43
C GLY A 69 3.86 -11.21 -13.57
N SER A 70 3.24 -10.51 -14.53
CA SER A 70 2.39 -11.15 -15.54
C SER A 70 3.04 -11.37 -16.91
N GLN A 71 4.35 -11.11 -17.07
CA GLN A 71 5.04 -11.12 -18.36
C GLN A 71 6.03 -12.28 -18.56
N ASP A 72 5.96 -13.34 -17.74
CA ASP A 72 6.88 -14.49 -17.81
C ASP A 72 6.28 -15.73 -18.51
N SER A 73 4.97 -15.77 -18.76
CA SER A 73 4.30 -16.98 -19.30
C SER A 73 4.03 -16.95 -20.81
N SER A 74 4.43 -15.91 -21.53
CA SER A 74 4.17 -15.77 -22.98
C SER A 74 5.26 -16.35 -23.88
N ASP A 75 6.46 -16.62 -23.36
CA ASP A 75 7.61 -17.05 -24.17
C ASP A 75 7.68 -18.57 -24.42
N ILE A 76 6.89 -19.39 -23.72
CA ILE A 76 7.00 -20.87 -23.84
C ILE A 76 6.13 -21.45 -24.99
N VAL A 77 5.22 -20.68 -25.59
CA VAL A 77 4.28 -21.22 -26.61
C VAL A 77 4.78 -21.01 -28.06
N VAL A 78 5.89 -20.30 -28.30
CA VAL A 78 6.37 -20.00 -29.67
C VAL A 78 7.17 -21.15 -30.32
N ASP A 79 7.57 -22.19 -29.58
CA ASP A 79 8.41 -23.28 -30.12
C ASP A 79 7.64 -24.60 -30.38
N LYS A 80 6.32 -24.57 -30.59
CA LYS A 80 5.56 -25.81 -30.88
C LYS A 80 4.51 -25.71 -31.99
N GLY A 81 4.85 -24.98 -33.05
CA GLY A 81 4.31 -25.14 -34.41
C GLY A 81 5.38 -24.53 -35.32
N ASP A 82 5.98 -25.20 -36.29
CA ASP A 82 5.59 -26.24 -37.26
C ASP A 82 6.92 -26.84 -37.81
N PRO A 83 6.95 -27.90 -38.65
CA PRO A 83 5.90 -28.45 -39.50
C PRO A 83 5.63 -29.97 -39.36
#